data_AF-A0A8H8RQQ5-F1
#
_entry.id   AF-A0A8H8RQQ5-F1
#
_cell.length_a   1.000
_cell.length_b   1.000
_cell.length_c   1.000
_cell.angle_alpha   90.00
_cell.angle_beta   90.00
_cell.angle_gamma   90.00
#
_symmetry.space_group_name_H-M   'P 1'
#
loop_
_entity.id
_entity.type
_entity.pdbx_description
1 polymer ?
#
loop_
_entity_poly.entity_id
_entity_poly.type
_entity_poly.pdbx_seq_one_letter_code
_entity_poly.pdbx_strand_id
1 'polypeptide(L)'
;MDSRRRRSSASSFDDAFIESYLSKTYIPLSNLPTPPPTSHSNSSTHKQPSFLTSGEIHNPKFLGPAIHLTNLVPSSTSLKSPSVPLVHALLTRANLPLETLALAVCILDSLNSRFALTWRQGCPLVPLARQHIDSIQPEIIVLSAVILAVKFLDDMRNFTGEFAREWGRNLWSCVQINFTQRCILENLGYRLMPLCEQSIISEALEDMNRAAMQASPESSSNKDWAADMCSKSFGGDIGRKMSDGQAVLGLGEQMTPAETPMLENVPRTKDLSVETKLAFKSGRNGMDAQQFQLPERLSVQEPFPTFVDPMLERMGNGLG
;
A
#
# COMPACT_ATOMS: atom_id res chain seq x y z
N MET A 1 16.17 -37.08 61.07
CA MET A 1 15.81 -36.13 60.00
C MET A 1 17.02 -35.95 59.10
N ASP A 2 16.95 -36.56 57.92
CA ASP A 2 18.04 -36.71 56.95
C ASP A 2 18.44 -35.39 56.29
N SER A 3 19.74 -35.13 56.22
CA SER A 3 20.34 -34.10 55.36
C SER A 3 21.02 -34.78 54.16
N ARG A 4 20.31 -34.89 53.03
CA ARG A 4 20.90 -35.35 51.76
C ARG A 4 21.71 -34.23 51.11
N ARG A 5 23.04 -34.34 51.18
CA ARG A 5 23.95 -33.71 50.21
C ARG A 5 23.76 -34.38 48.84
N ARG A 6 23.30 -33.63 47.83
CA ARG A 6 23.40 -34.02 46.43
C ARG A 6 24.71 -33.46 45.86
N ARG A 7 25.63 -34.36 45.53
CA ARG A 7 26.82 -34.11 44.70
C ARG A 7 26.36 -33.86 43.27
N SER A 8 26.78 -32.75 42.69
CA SER A 8 26.81 -32.48 41.25
C SER A 8 28.09 -33.11 40.68
N SER A 9 27.95 -34.04 39.75
CA SER A 9 29.07 -34.53 38.94
C SER A 9 28.61 -35.04 37.58
N ALA A 10 29.23 -34.46 36.55
CA ALA A 10 29.58 -35.03 35.25
C ALA A 10 28.47 -35.21 34.19
N SER A 11 28.29 -34.18 33.34
CA SER A 11 27.82 -34.32 31.94
C SER A 11 28.92 -33.85 30.97
N SER A 12 30.15 -34.35 31.15
CA SER A 12 31.34 -33.95 30.39
C SER A 12 31.60 -34.80 29.14
N PHE A 13 30.79 -35.82 28.86
CA PHE A 13 31.05 -36.78 27.78
C PHE A 13 30.38 -36.43 26.44
N ASP A 14 29.38 -35.54 26.43
CA ASP A 14 28.64 -35.19 25.21
C ASP A 14 29.26 -34.01 24.44
N ASP A 15 29.88 -33.03 25.11
CA ASP A 15 30.47 -31.85 24.43
C ASP A 15 31.63 -32.22 23.51
N ALA A 16 32.50 -33.16 23.91
CA ALA A 16 33.64 -33.57 23.10
C ALA A 16 33.23 -34.32 21.82
N PHE A 17 32.09 -35.02 21.84
CA PHE A 17 31.57 -35.70 20.66
C PHE A 17 30.95 -34.70 19.68
N ILE A 18 30.21 -33.72 20.19
CA ILE A 18 29.61 -32.64 19.38
C ILE A 18 30.70 -31.77 18.76
N GLU A 19 31.76 -31.43 19.51
CA GLU A 19 32.88 -30.64 19.01
C GLU A 19 33.70 -31.39 17.93
N SER A 20 33.84 -32.72 18.06
CA SER A 20 34.45 -33.58 17.03
C SER A 20 33.61 -33.68 15.76
N TYR A 21 32.28 -33.68 15.88
CA TYR A 21 31.37 -33.68 14.74
C TYR A 21 31.34 -32.30 14.03
N LEU A 22 31.32 -31.21 14.81
CA LEU A 22 31.34 -29.85 14.28
C LEU A 22 32.67 -29.55 13.58
N SER A 23 33.80 -29.94 14.15
CA SER A 23 35.13 -29.75 13.53
C SER A 23 35.35 -30.58 12.27
N LYS A 24 34.71 -31.75 12.14
CA LYS A 24 34.76 -32.58 10.92
C LYS A 24 33.81 -32.11 9.81
N THR A 25 32.71 -31.45 10.17
CA THR A 25 31.62 -31.15 9.21
C THR A 25 31.58 -29.67 8.82
N TYR A 26 31.99 -28.75 9.70
CA TYR A 26 32.04 -27.33 9.40
C TYR A 26 33.40 -26.92 8.86
N ILE A 27 33.45 -26.71 7.54
CA ILE A 27 34.54 -26.03 6.87
C ILE A 27 34.38 -24.52 7.14
N PRO A 28 35.38 -23.81 7.68
CA PRO A 28 35.32 -22.36 7.86
C PRO A 28 34.97 -21.68 6.53
N LEU A 29 33.92 -20.84 6.54
CA LEU A 29 33.38 -20.15 5.37
C LEU A 29 34.39 -19.25 4.64
N SER A 30 35.59 -19.06 5.19
CA SER A 30 36.69 -18.28 4.64
C SER A 30 37.47 -18.98 3.51
N ASN A 31 37.22 -20.27 3.25
CA ASN A 31 37.84 -21.02 2.15
C ASN A 31 36.90 -21.26 0.95
N LEU A 32 35.73 -20.61 0.94
CA LEU A 32 34.97 -20.52 -0.30
C LEU A 32 35.78 -19.65 -1.27
N PRO A 33 36.01 -20.08 -2.52
CA PRO A 33 36.64 -19.21 -3.52
C PRO A 33 35.83 -17.92 -3.56
N THR A 34 36.50 -16.79 -3.37
CA THR A 34 35.89 -15.49 -3.63
C THR A 34 35.32 -15.57 -5.05
N PRO A 35 34.02 -15.23 -5.24
CA PRO A 35 33.47 -15.20 -6.57
C PRO A 35 34.37 -14.30 -7.43
N PRO A 36 34.75 -14.72 -8.64
CA PRO A 36 35.58 -13.90 -9.50
C PRO A 36 34.89 -12.53 -9.68
N PRO A 37 35.65 -11.42 -9.74
CA PRO A 37 35.08 -10.13 -10.05
C PRO A 37 34.32 -10.26 -11.38
N THR A 38 33.00 -10.03 -11.34
CA THR A 38 32.15 -10.15 -12.50
C THR A 38 32.61 -9.16 -13.56
N SER A 39 33.30 -9.68 -14.57
CA SER A 39 33.54 -8.99 -15.83
C SER A 39 32.22 -8.95 -16.60
N HIS A 40 31.32 -8.08 -16.17
CA HIS A 40 30.23 -7.59 -16.99
C HIS A 40 30.32 -6.07 -17.05
N SER A 41 31.26 -5.59 -17.85
CA SER A 41 30.99 -4.45 -18.73
C SER A 41 29.86 -4.86 -19.66
N ASN A 42 28.63 -4.82 -19.14
CA ASN A 42 27.42 -4.67 -19.91
C ASN A 42 26.62 -3.63 -19.16
N SER A 43 26.63 -2.42 -19.70
CA SER A 43 25.46 -1.55 -19.74
C SER A 43 24.32 -2.34 -20.39
N SER A 44 23.75 -3.25 -19.64
CA SER A 44 22.43 -3.77 -19.89
C SER A 44 21.60 -3.17 -18.77
N THR A 45 21.06 -1.99 -19.07
CA THR A 45 19.66 -1.70 -18.79
C THR A 45 18.96 -3.02 -18.53
N HIS A 46 18.66 -3.31 -17.26
CA HIS A 46 17.69 -4.33 -16.93
C HIS A 46 16.45 -3.88 -17.68
N LYS A 47 16.21 -4.47 -18.86
CA LYS A 47 14.97 -4.34 -19.57
C LYS A 47 13.96 -4.99 -18.64
N GLN A 48 13.46 -4.20 -17.68
CA GLN A 48 12.04 -4.20 -17.36
C GLN A 48 11.38 -4.48 -18.71
N PRO A 49 10.60 -5.55 -18.87
CA PRO A 49 9.89 -5.74 -20.11
C PRO A 49 9.24 -4.40 -20.37
N SER A 50 9.53 -3.81 -21.53
CA SER A 50 8.94 -2.55 -21.96
C SER A 50 7.45 -2.82 -22.16
N PHE A 51 6.73 -2.93 -21.03
CA PHE A 51 5.31 -3.21 -20.92
C PHE A 51 4.51 -1.98 -21.33
N LEU A 52 5.16 -0.81 -21.31
CA LEU A 52 4.73 0.35 -22.06
C LEU A 52 5.05 0.06 -23.52
N THR A 53 4.06 -0.44 -24.24
CA THR A 53 4.07 -0.49 -25.70
C THR A 53 4.43 0.92 -26.17
N SER A 54 5.62 1.09 -26.73
CA SER A 54 6.27 2.39 -27.05
C SER A 54 5.55 3.19 -28.15
N GLY A 55 4.26 2.94 -28.38
CA GLY A 55 3.41 3.60 -29.38
C GLY A 55 1.94 3.73 -28.99
N GLU A 56 1.58 3.52 -27.72
CA GLU A 56 0.21 3.80 -27.27
C GLU A 56 0.00 5.32 -27.19
N ILE A 57 -0.92 5.85 -28.01
CA ILE A 57 -1.30 7.25 -27.99
C ILE A 57 -2.12 7.47 -26.72
N HIS A 58 -1.55 8.22 -25.77
CA HIS A 58 -2.21 8.52 -24.51
C HIS A 58 -3.12 9.72 -24.69
N ASN A 59 -4.37 9.62 -24.23
CA ASN A 59 -5.28 10.76 -24.30
C ASN A 59 -4.92 11.76 -23.18
N PRO A 60 -4.59 13.02 -23.50
CA PRO A 60 -4.16 14.00 -22.49
C PRO A 60 -5.21 14.26 -21.42
N LYS A 61 -6.51 14.05 -21.72
CA LYS A 61 -7.61 14.25 -20.74
C LYS A 61 -7.49 13.38 -19.50
N PHE A 62 -6.79 12.25 -19.59
CA PHE A 62 -6.64 11.29 -18.49
C PHE A 62 -5.34 11.44 -17.72
N LEU A 63 -4.46 12.40 -18.08
CA LEU A 63 -3.17 12.58 -17.41
C LEU A 63 -3.34 12.99 -15.94
N GLY A 64 -4.18 14.00 -15.66
CA GLY A 64 -4.50 14.44 -14.30
C GLY A 64 -5.09 13.34 -13.43
N PRO A 65 -6.18 12.68 -13.88
CA PRO A 65 -6.73 11.50 -13.21
C PRO A 65 -5.70 10.40 -12.96
N ALA A 66 -4.85 10.10 -13.94
CA ALA A 66 -3.83 9.07 -13.79
C ALA A 66 -2.82 9.40 -12.70
N ILE A 67 -2.32 10.64 -12.67
CA ILE A 67 -1.38 11.10 -11.63
C ILE A 67 -2.03 11.04 -10.26
N HIS A 68 -3.24 11.58 -10.13
CA HIS A 68 -3.94 11.64 -8.86
C HIS A 68 -4.25 10.24 -8.31
N LEU A 69 -4.84 9.35 -9.11
CA LEU A 69 -5.11 7.96 -8.74
C LEU A 69 -3.84 7.19 -8.36
N THR A 70 -2.73 7.44 -9.06
CA THR A 70 -1.43 6.81 -8.75
C THR A 70 -0.93 7.24 -7.37
N ASN A 71 -1.10 8.51 -7.00
CA ASN A 71 -0.67 9.06 -5.71
C ASN A 71 -1.50 8.55 -4.52
N LEU A 72 -2.74 8.10 -4.77
CA LEU A 72 -3.60 7.51 -3.74
C LEU A 72 -3.27 6.04 -3.43
N VAL A 73 -2.43 5.39 -4.23
CA VAL A 73 -2.00 4.02 -3.95
C VAL A 73 -1.15 3.99 -2.68
N PRO A 74 -1.55 3.25 -1.62
CA PRO A 74 -0.81 3.27 -0.37
C PRO A 74 0.60 2.70 -0.56
N SER A 75 1.62 3.48 -0.20
CA SER A 75 3.04 3.14 -0.38
C SER A 75 3.48 1.87 0.35
N SER A 76 2.73 1.44 1.37
CA SER A 76 2.99 0.21 2.12
C SER A 76 2.54 -1.07 1.41
N THR A 77 1.87 -0.97 0.24
CA THR A 77 1.34 -2.12 -0.53
C THR A 77 2.41 -2.87 -1.33
N SER A 78 3.42 -2.18 -1.86
CA SER A 78 4.48 -2.79 -2.68
C SER A 78 5.78 -2.03 -2.51
N LEU A 79 6.94 -2.69 -2.62
CA LEU A 79 8.21 -1.99 -2.71
C LEU A 79 8.41 -1.25 -4.05
N LYS A 80 7.61 -1.60 -5.07
CA LYS A 80 7.63 -0.90 -6.35
C LYS A 80 6.77 0.35 -6.27
N SER A 81 7.33 1.49 -6.68
CA SER A 81 6.56 2.71 -6.87
C SER A 81 5.48 2.49 -7.95
N PRO A 82 4.23 2.93 -7.73
CA PRO A 82 3.19 2.86 -8.74
C PRO A 82 3.53 3.78 -9.93
N SER A 83 3.19 3.33 -11.13
CA SER A 83 3.58 3.91 -12.41
C SER A 83 2.44 4.72 -13.02
N VAL A 84 2.60 6.05 -13.02
CA VAL A 84 1.67 6.97 -13.70
C VAL A 84 1.43 6.58 -15.16
N PRO A 85 2.45 6.27 -15.99
CA PRO A 85 2.22 5.88 -17.38
C PRO A 85 1.35 4.63 -17.52
N LEU A 86 1.48 3.65 -16.62
CA LEU A 86 0.67 2.43 -16.67
C LEU A 86 -0.79 2.73 -16.34
N VAL A 87 -1.03 3.53 -15.29
CA VAL A 87 -2.37 4.00 -14.93
C VAL A 87 -2.97 4.83 -16.07
N HIS A 88 -2.20 5.74 -16.67
CA HIS A 88 -2.66 6.57 -17.80
C HIS A 88 -3.07 5.72 -19.01
N ALA A 89 -2.28 4.71 -19.35
CA ALA A 89 -2.61 3.76 -20.41
C ALA A 89 -3.89 2.96 -20.07
N LEU A 90 -4.05 2.53 -18.81
CA LEU A 90 -5.26 1.85 -18.32
C LEU A 90 -6.50 2.73 -18.48
N LEU A 91 -6.45 3.98 -18.02
CA LEU A 91 -7.57 4.92 -18.13
C LEU A 91 -7.90 5.25 -19.59
N THR A 92 -6.87 5.38 -20.44
CA THR A 92 -7.05 5.60 -21.88
C THR A 92 -7.78 4.43 -22.54
N ARG A 93 -7.46 3.18 -22.17
CA ARG A 93 -8.16 1.97 -22.66
C ARG A 93 -9.59 1.86 -22.12
N ALA A 94 -9.79 2.19 -20.85
CA ALA A 94 -11.11 2.16 -20.24
C ALA A 94 -12.05 3.23 -20.84
N ASN A 95 -11.50 4.39 -21.20
CA ASN A 95 -12.20 5.52 -21.82
C ASN A 95 -13.52 5.88 -21.11
N LEU A 96 -13.48 5.94 -19.78
CA LEU A 96 -14.65 6.20 -18.94
C LEU A 96 -14.92 7.71 -18.77
N PRO A 97 -16.14 8.10 -18.39
CA PRO A 97 -16.45 9.46 -17.92
C PRO A 97 -15.59 9.87 -16.72
N LEU A 98 -15.28 11.16 -16.59
CA LEU A 98 -14.45 11.66 -15.49
C LEU A 98 -15.14 11.49 -14.14
N GLU A 99 -16.47 11.51 -14.10
CA GLU A 99 -17.30 11.29 -12.92
C GLU A 99 -17.15 9.86 -12.37
N THR A 100 -17.06 8.87 -13.27
CA THR A 100 -16.76 7.48 -12.90
C THR A 100 -15.35 7.36 -12.33
N LEU A 101 -14.37 8.10 -12.89
CA LEU A 101 -13.02 8.13 -12.35
C LEU A 101 -12.95 8.87 -11.02
N ALA A 102 -13.75 9.92 -10.83
CA ALA A 102 -13.88 10.62 -9.56
C ALA A 102 -14.43 9.70 -8.47
N LEU A 103 -15.43 8.85 -8.76
CA LEU A 103 -15.86 7.83 -7.81
C LEU A 103 -14.72 6.84 -7.47
N ALA A 104 -13.90 6.44 -8.44
CA ALA A 104 -12.72 5.61 -8.17
C ALA A 104 -11.68 6.32 -7.29
N VAL A 105 -11.50 7.63 -7.45
CA VAL A 105 -10.69 8.48 -6.56
C VAL A 105 -11.24 8.42 -5.14
N CYS A 106 -12.54 8.66 -4.94
CA CYS A 106 -13.17 8.62 -3.62
C CYS A 106 -13.05 7.25 -2.95
N ILE A 107 -13.14 6.17 -3.73
CA ILE A 107 -12.93 4.78 -3.25
C ILE A 107 -11.51 4.60 -2.72
N LEU A 108 -10.49 5.08 -3.45
CA LEU A 108 -9.09 4.94 -3.03
C LEU A 108 -8.74 5.83 -1.85
N ASP A 109 -9.23 7.07 -1.83
CA ASP A 109 -8.98 8.02 -0.74
C ASP A 109 -9.60 7.57 0.59
N SER A 110 -10.71 6.82 0.52
CA SER A 110 -11.38 6.24 1.69
C SER A 110 -10.70 4.99 2.27
N LEU A 111 -9.63 4.49 1.64
CA LEU A 111 -8.91 3.32 2.16
C LEU A 111 -8.17 3.66 3.45
N ASN A 112 -8.38 2.85 4.49
CA ASN A 112 -7.68 3.04 5.76
C ASN A 112 -6.30 2.35 5.78
N SER A 113 -5.50 2.66 6.81
CA SER A 113 -4.14 2.14 6.98
C SER A 113 -4.04 0.61 7.08
N ARG A 114 -5.14 -0.11 7.35
CA ARG A 114 -5.16 -1.58 7.43
C ARG A 114 -5.24 -2.23 6.05
N PHE A 115 -5.74 -1.52 5.03
CA PHE A 115 -5.92 -2.06 3.68
C PHE A 115 -4.63 -2.69 3.14
N ALA A 116 -3.52 -1.95 3.20
CA ALA A 116 -2.26 -2.40 2.64
C ALA A 116 -1.74 -3.70 3.26
N LEU A 117 -1.91 -3.87 4.56
CA LEU A 117 -1.49 -5.08 5.27
C LEU A 117 -2.35 -6.29 4.85
N THR A 118 -3.67 -6.14 4.87
CA THR A 118 -4.60 -7.22 4.49
C THR A 118 -4.39 -7.63 3.03
N TRP A 119 -4.27 -6.64 2.14
CA TRP A 119 -4.01 -6.91 0.73
C TRP A 119 -2.70 -7.66 0.55
N ARG A 120 -1.65 -7.26 1.26
CA ARG A 120 -0.34 -7.92 1.15
C ARG A 120 -0.33 -9.36 1.65
N GLN A 121 -1.07 -9.65 2.70
CA GLN A 121 -1.09 -11.00 3.27
C GLN A 121 -1.90 -12.00 2.44
N GLY A 122 -2.89 -11.52 1.68
CA GLY A 122 -3.82 -12.40 0.95
C GLY A 122 -3.74 -12.35 -0.57
N CYS A 123 -3.07 -11.37 -1.18
CA CYS A 123 -3.07 -11.23 -2.63
C CYS A 123 -2.38 -12.44 -3.31
N PRO A 124 -3.07 -13.17 -4.19
CA PRO A 124 -2.54 -14.39 -4.77
C PRO A 124 -1.36 -14.11 -5.71
N LEU A 125 -0.24 -14.77 -5.47
CA LEU A 125 0.95 -14.68 -6.31
C LEU A 125 0.80 -15.56 -7.55
N VAL A 126 1.37 -15.13 -8.67
CA VAL A 126 1.38 -15.95 -9.90
C VAL A 126 2.38 -17.10 -9.72
N PRO A 127 2.00 -18.38 -9.94
CA PRO A 127 2.83 -19.54 -9.64
C PRO A 127 4.22 -19.58 -10.32
N LEU A 128 4.40 -18.83 -11.40
CA LEU A 128 5.59 -18.86 -12.26
C LEU A 128 6.61 -17.76 -11.95
N ALA A 129 6.27 -16.77 -11.12
CA ALA A 129 7.17 -15.71 -10.71
C ALA A 129 7.73 -16.02 -9.32
N ARG A 130 8.98 -15.60 -9.04
CA ARG A 130 9.57 -15.60 -7.70
C ARG A 130 8.50 -15.12 -6.70
N GLN A 131 8.14 -15.98 -5.75
CA GLN A 131 7.00 -15.84 -4.84
C GLN A 131 7.22 -14.72 -3.81
N HIS A 132 7.43 -13.50 -4.27
CA HIS A 132 7.48 -12.32 -3.43
C HIS A 132 6.34 -11.39 -3.82
N ILE A 133 5.75 -10.73 -2.83
CA ILE A 133 4.64 -9.80 -3.06
C ILE A 133 5.01 -8.66 -4.02
N ASP A 134 6.27 -8.28 -4.06
CA ASP A 134 6.76 -7.25 -4.99
C ASP A 134 6.74 -7.69 -6.46
N SER A 135 6.37 -8.95 -6.75
CA SER A 135 6.09 -9.39 -8.11
C SER A 135 4.81 -8.74 -8.66
N ILE A 136 3.86 -8.37 -7.80
CA ILE A 136 2.58 -7.77 -8.20
C ILE A 136 2.73 -6.25 -8.27
N GLN A 137 2.37 -5.71 -9.43
CA GLN A 137 2.27 -4.27 -9.69
C GLN A 137 1.09 -3.66 -8.89
N PRO A 138 1.32 -2.65 -8.05
CA PRO A 138 0.27 -2.08 -7.17
C PRO A 138 -0.84 -1.34 -7.93
N GLU A 139 -0.66 -1.04 -9.21
CA GLU A 139 -1.65 -0.43 -10.11
C GLU A 139 -2.92 -1.30 -10.26
N ILE A 140 -2.87 -2.58 -9.90
CA ILE A 140 -4.07 -3.44 -9.79
C ILE A 140 -5.10 -2.88 -8.79
N ILE A 141 -4.65 -2.14 -7.78
CA ILE A 141 -5.51 -1.48 -6.80
C ILE A 141 -6.34 -0.40 -7.51
N VAL A 142 -5.69 0.41 -8.37
CA VAL A 142 -6.36 1.40 -9.22
C VAL A 142 -7.32 0.73 -10.19
N LEU A 143 -6.89 -0.32 -10.89
CA LEU A 143 -7.76 -1.08 -11.80
C LEU A 143 -9.02 -1.57 -11.09
N SER A 144 -8.86 -2.12 -9.89
CA SER A 144 -9.96 -2.69 -9.12
C SER A 144 -10.92 -1.62 -8.59
N ALA A 145 -10.43 -0.46 -8.16
CA ALA A 145 -11.28 0.68 -7.80
C ALA A 145 -12.09 1.20 -8.99
N VAL A 146 -11.48 1.33 -10.17
CA VAL A 146 -12.18 1.73 -11.41
C VAL A 146 -13.25 0.71 -11.81
N ILE A 147 -12.95 -0.59 -11.74
CA ILE A 147 -13.95 -1.64 -12.01
C ILE A 147 -15.12 -1.56 -11.02
N LEU A 148 -14.85 -1.30 -9.73
CA LEU A 148 -15.91 -1.14 -8.74
C LEU A 148 -16.78 0.08 -9.03
N ALA A 149 -16.18 1.22 -9.39
CA ALA A 149 -16.92 2.42 -9.76
C ALA A 149 -17.85 2.16 -10.97
N VAL A 150 -17.37 1.48 -12.00
CA VAL A 150 -18.19 1.11 -13.17
C VAL A 150 -19.32 0.15 -12.78
N LYS A 151 -19.01 -0.93 -12.06
CA LYS A 151 -20.03 -1.89 -11.60
C LYS A 151 -21.04 -1.29 -10.63
N PHE A 152 -20.68 -0.21 -9.95
CA PHE A 152 -21.58 0.48 -9.03
C PHE A 152 -22.53 1.41 -9.76
N LEU A 153 -22.05 2.14 -10.78
CA LEU A 153 -22.86 3.09 -11.55
C LEU A 153 -23.68 2.41 -12.64
N ASP A 154 -23.13 1.37 -13.26
CA ASP A 154 -23.77 0.62 -14.33
C ASP A 154 -24.01 -0.84 -13.91
N ASP A 155 -25.26 -1.29 -14.00
CA ASP A 155 -25.66 -2.69 -13.73
C ASP A 155 -25.28 -3.65 -14.89
N MET A 156 -24.22 -3.32 -15.62
CA MET A 156 -23.75 -4.09 -16.77
C MET A 156 -23.02 -5.35 -16.30
N ARG A 157 -23.43 -6.50 -16.83
CA ARG A 157 -22.85 -7.82 -16.53
C ARG A 157 -21.52 -8.04 -17.28
N ASN A 158 -20.51 -7.24 -16.96
CA ASN A 158 -19.16 -7.44 -17.50
C ASN A 158 -18.40 -8.46 -16.65
N PHE A 159 -17.70 -9.38 -17.31
CA PHE A 159 -16.92 -10.41 -16.61
C PHE A 159 -15.54 -9.85 -16.23
N THR A 160 -14.99 -10.29 -15.09
CA THR A 160 -13.63 -9.87 -14.66
C THR A 160 -12.56 -10.13 -15.73
N GLY A 161 -12.74 -11.16 -16.56
CA GLY A 161 -11.84 -11.48 -17.66
C GLY A 161 -11.78 -10.42 -18.76
N GLU A 162 -12.89 -9.71 -19.02
CA GLU A 162 -12.94 -8.63 -20.00
C GLU A 162 -12.11 -7.44 -19.52
N PHE A 163 -12.30 -7.00 -18.27
CA PHE A 163 -11.48 -5.95 -17.66
C PHE A 163 -9.99 -6.33 -17.61
N ALA A 164 -9.68 -7.58 -17.25
CA ALA A 164 -8.31 -8.09 -17.22
C ALA A 164 -7.64 -7.98 -18.60
N ARG A 165 -8.36 -8.38 -19.66
CA ARG A 165 -7.87 -8.38 -21.04
C ARG A 165 -7.81 -6.98 -21.64
N GLU A 166 -8.90 -6.22 -21.54
CA GLU A 166 -9.10 -4.97 -22.27
C GLU A 166 -8.43 -3.78 -21.57
N TRP A 167 -8.53 -3.70 -20.24
CA TRP A 167 -7.94 -2.60 -19.49
C TRP A 167 -6.58 -2.97 -18.92
N GLY A 168 -6.44 -4.20 -18.41
CA GLY A 168 -5.21 -4.71 -17.79
C GLY A 168 -4.22 -5.36 -18.76
N ARG A 169 -4.57 -5.60 -20.04
CA ARG A 169 -3.74 -6.37 -21.00
C ARG A 169 -3.22 -7.72 -20.46
N ASN A 170 -4.03 -8.39 -19.64
CA ASN A 170 -3.69 -9.62 -18.93
C ASN A 170 -2.45 -9.51 -18.01
N LEU A 171 -2.08 -8.30 -17.58
CA LEU A 171 -1.03 -8.10 -16.57
C LEU A 171 -1.39 -8.74 -15.22
N TRP A 172 -2.69 -8.78 -14.92
CA TRP A 172 -3.22 -9.36 -13.69
C TRP A 172 -4.27 -10.41 -14.00
N SER A 173 -4.26 -11.48 -13.21
CA SER A 173 -5.25 -12.55 -13.31
C SER A 173 -6.60 -12.12 -12.74
N CYS A 174 -7.68 -12.75 -13.20
CA CYS A 174 -9.02 -12.55 -12.65
C CYS A 174 -9.06 -12.79 -11.13
N VAL A 175 -8.27 -13.74 -10.63
CA VAL A 175 -8.21 -14.07 -9.20
C VAL A 175 -7.63 -12.90 -8.41
N GLN A 176 -6.55 -12.29 -8.88
CA GLN A 176 -5.94 -11.11 -8.23
C GLN A 176 -6.87 -9.91 -8.27
N ILE A 177 -7.54 -9.67 -9.40
CA ILE A 177 -8.49 -8.56 -9.56
C ILE A 177 -9.72 -8.76 -8.65
N ASN A 178 -10.27 -9.97 -8.59
CA ASN A 178 -11.40 -10.28 -7.70
C ASN A 178 -11.01 -10.19 -6.22
N PHE A 179 -9.83 -10.68 -5.86
CA PHE A 179 -9.30 -10.55 -4.50
C PHE A 179 -9.14 -9.09 -4.10
N THR A 180 -8.55 -8.27 -4.97
CA THR A 180 -8.32 -6.85 -4.71
C THR A 180 -9.63 -6.07 -4.58
N GLN A 181 -10.61 -6.30 -5.47
CA GLN A 181 -11.96 -5.75 -5.34
C GLN A 181 -12.60 -6.09 -3.99
N ARG A 182 -12.54 -7.36 -3.57
CA ARG A 182 -13.07 -7.78 -2.27
C ARG A 182 -12.37 -7.07 -1.11
N CYS A 183 -11.04 -7.00 -1.14
CA CYS A 183 -10.26 -6.34 -0.10
C CYS A 183 -10.60 -4.85 0.02
N ILE A 184 -10.85 -4.16 -1.11
CA ILE A 184 -11.33 -2.76 -1.12
C ILE A 184 -12.72 -2.68 -0.47
N LEU A 185 -13.67 -3.50 -0.92
CA LEU A 185 -15.04 -3.48 -0.40
C LEU A 185 -15.11 -3.80 1.10
N GLU A 186 -14.38 -4.81 1.57
CA GLU A 186 -14.29 -5.16 2.98
C GLU A 186 -13.68 -4.01 3.81
N ASN A 187 -12.66 -3.32 3.27
CA ASN A 187 -12.07 -2.18 3.95
C ASN A 187 -13.05 -1.01 4.13
N LEU A 188 -13.90 -0.79 3.14
CA LEU A 188 -14.96 0.23 3.14
C LEU A 188 -16.23 -0.23 3.88
N GLY A 189 -16.28 -1.46 4.40
CA GLY A 189 -17.48 -2.05 4.98
C GLY A 189 -18.64 -2.15 3.99
N TYR A 190 -18.34 -2.32 2.70
CA TYR A 190 -19.29 -2.39 1.58
C TYR A 190 -20.14 -1.12 1.39
N ARG A 191 -19.70 0.03 1.91
CA ARG A 191 -20.43 1.32 1.83
C ARG A 191 -19.90 2.21 0.72
N LEU A 192 -20.29 1.93 -0.53
CA LEU A 192 -19.95 2.78 -1.68
C LEU A 192 -20.90 3.96 -1.88
N MET A 193 -22.17 3.82 -1.50
CA MET A 193 -23.21 4.85 -1.70
C MET A 193 -22.84 6.25 -1.17
N PRO A 194 -22.25 6.39 0.04
CA PRO A 194 -21.85 7.71 0.54
C PRO A 194 -20.79 8.40 -0.33
N LEU A 195 -19.95 7.63 -1.02
CA LEU A 195 -18.88 8.14 -1.87
C LEU A 195 -19.39 8.72 -3.20
N CYS A 196 -20.67 8.51 -3.50
CA CYS A 196 -21.32 9.02 -4.71
C CYS A 196 -22.00 10.38 -4.49
N GLU A 197 -21.85 10.98 -3.31
CA GLU A 197 -22.40 12.30 -3.05
C GLU A 197 -21.78 13.34 -3.99
N GLN A 198 -22.61 14.20 -4.59
CA GLN A 198 -22.19 15.15 -5.60
C GLN A 198 -21.09 16.11 -5.12
N SER A 199 -21.12 16.48 -3.82
CA SER A 199 -20.11 17.32 -3.17
C SER A 199 -18.73 16.68 -3.23
N ILE A 200 -18.64 15.40 -2.83
CA ILE A 200 -17.40 14.60 -2.80
C ILE A 200 -16.90 14.35 -4.23
N ILE A 201 -17.80 14.01 -5.16
CA ILE A 201 -17.44 13.79 -6.56
C ILE A 201 -16.89 15.08 -7.20
N SER A 202 -17.48 16.23 -6.90
CA SER A 202 -16.99 17.53 -7.41
C SER A 202 -15.59 17.86 -6.89
N GLU A 203 -15.32 17.61 -5.61
CA GLU A 203 -14.00 17.81 -5.01
C GLU A 203 -12.95 16.90 -5.66
N ALA A 204 -13.27 15.62 -5.86
CA ALA A 204 -12.39 14.67 -6.54
C ALA A 204 -12.08 15.09 -8.01
N LEU A 205 -13.06 15.65 -8.72
CA LEU A 205 -12.84 16.21 -10.06
C LEU A 205 -11.85 17.39 -10.04
N GLU A 206 -11.99 18.30 -9.06
CA GLU A 206 -11.08 19.41 -8.89
C GLU A 206 -9.64 18.95 -8.60
N ASP A 207 -9.47 17.93 -7.77
CA ASP A 207 -8.15 17.39 -7.43
C ASP A 207 -7.47 16.69 -8.61
N MET A 208 -8.23 15.95 -9.42
CA MET A 208 -7.71 15.40 -10.68
C MET A 208 -7.26 16.51 -11.65
N ASN A 209 -8.02 17.61 -11.74
CA ASN A 209 -7.64 18.76 -12.56
C ASN A 209 -6.40 19.47 -12.01
N ARG A 210 -6.31 19.63 -10.68
CA ARG A 210 -5.14 20.21 -10.00
C ARG A 210 -3.87 19.40 -10.28
N ALA A 211 -3.98 18.07 -10.25
CA ALA A 211 -2.89 17.16 -10.60
C ALA A 211 -2.43 17.32 -12.06
N ALA A 212 -3.35 17.55 -13.01
CA ALA A 212 -3.00 17.83 -14.40
C ALA A 212 -2.17 19.12 -14.54
N MET A 213 -2.57 20.19 -13.84
CA MET A 213 -1.89 21.48 -13.91
C MET A 213 -0.47 21.42 -13.36
N GLN A 214 -0.26 20.65 -12.28
CA GLN A 214 1.08 20.45 -11.70
C GLN A 214 2.01 19.63 -12.61
N ALA A 215 1.43 18.80 -13.47
CA ALA A 215 2.17 17.90 -14.37
C ALA A 215 2.56 18.54 -15.70
N SER A 216 2.00 19.70 -16.04
CA SER A 216 2.40 20.50 -17.20
C SER A 216 3.36 21.61 -16.75
N PRO A 217 4.67 21.36 -16.68
CA PRO A 217 5.66 22.42 -16.54
C PRO A 217 5.85 23.13 -17.89
N GLU A 218 4.77 23.54 -18.55
CA GLU A 218 4.86 24.40 -19.74
C GLU A 218 5.00 25.86 -19.31
N SER A 219 6.26 26.26 -19.14
CA SER A 219 6.76 27.58 -19.56
C SER A 219 6.03 28.83 -19.03
N SER A 220 5.75 28.89 -17.72
CA SER A 220 5.42 30.17 -17.08
C SER A 220 6.67 31.06 -17.01
N SER A 221 6.90 31.74 -18.14
CA SER A 221 7.60 33.00 -18.25
C SER A 221 9.12 32.99 -18.05
N ASN A 222 9.80 32.95 -19.20
CA ASN A 222 10.86 33.90 -19.50
C ASN A 222 10.28 35.34 -19.50
N LYS A 223 9.72 35.79 -18.37
CA LYS A 223 9.39 37.19 -18.15
C LYS A 223 10.67 37.79 -17.61
N ASP A 224 11.22 38.70 -18.41
CA ASP A 224 12.21 39.69 -18.05
C ASP A 224 11.80 40.45 -16.78
N TRP A 225 11.95 39.85 -15.60
CA TRP A 225 11.90 40.56 -14.32
C TRP A 225 13.12 41.50 -14.14
N ALA A 226 14.04 41.51 -15.11
CA ALA A 226 15.26 42.31 -15.09
C ALA A 226 15.11 43.72 -15.71
N ALA A 227 13.99 44.05 -16.37
CA ALA A 227 13.94 45.26 -17.21
C ALA A 227 13.15 46.46 -16.64
N ASP A 228 12.38 46.34 -15.55
CA ASP A 228 11.44 47.41 -15.14
C ASP A 228 11.62 47.99 -13.73
N MET A 229 12.78 47.76 -13.09
CA MET A 229 13.12 48.39 -11.79
C MET A 229 14.11 49.56 -11.90
N CYS A 230 14.36 50.10 -13.10
CA CYS A 230 15.31 51.20 -13.28
C CYS A 230 14.75 52.36 -14.11
N SER A 231 13.78 53.11 -13.56
CA SER A 231 13.60 54.55 -13.83
C SER A 231 12.51 55.18 -12.95
N LYS A 232 12.80 55.36 -11.67
CA LYS A 232 12.28 56.52 -10.92
C LYS A 232 13.41 57.09 -10.06
N SER A 233 14.04 58.12 -10.61
CA SER A 233 14.83 59.11 -9.86
C SER A 233 14.03 59.64 -8.69
N PHE A 234 14.47 59.38 -7.47
CA PHE A 234 14.48 60.36 -6.39
C PHE A 234 15.74 60.12 -5.55
N GLY A 235 16.51 61.18 -5.35
CA GLY A 235 17.83 61.16 -4.74
C GLY A 235 17.83 60.68 -3.30
N GLY A 236 18.98 60.15 -2.88
CA GLY A 236 19.19 59.69 -1.52
C GLY A 236 20.48 58.91 -1.41
N ASP A 237 21.57 59.66 -1.26
CA ASP A 237 22.86 59.20 -0.76
C ASP A 237 22.68 58.37 0.53
N ILE A 238 23.34 57.21 0.63
CA ILE A 238 23.90 56.54 1.82
C ILE A 238 24.31 55.13 1.38
N GLY A 239 25.62 54.93 1.27
CA GLY A 239 26.21 53.65 0.89
C GLY A 239 26.05 52.54 1.95
N ARG A 240 26.05 51.30 1.47
CA ARG A 240 26.55 50.12 2.18
C ARG A 240 26.98 49.05 1.16
N LYS A 241 28.29 48.86 1.07
CA LYS A 241 28.96 47.67 0.51
C LYS A 241 28.68 46.47 1.42
N MET A 242 28.19 45.37 0.85
CA MET A 242 28.39 43.98 1.32
C MET A 242 28.09 43.07 0.12
N SER A 243 28.79 42.00 -0.23
CA SER A 243 30.09 41.39 0.06
C SER A 243 29.97 40.06 -0.70
N ASP A 244 30.83 39.80 -1.68
CA ASP A 244 30.81 38.57 -2.48
C ASP A 244 31.08 37.35 -1.60
N GLY A 245 30.09 36.45 -1.52
CA GLY A 245 30.21 35.17 -0.83
C GLY A 245 30.90 34.14 -1.72
N GLN A 246 32.21 34.02 -1.57
CA GLN A 246 33.05 33.00 -2.20
C GLN A 246 32.85 31.65 -1.48
N ALA A 247 32.30 30.65 -2.18
CA ALA A 247 32.14 29.29 -1.66
C ALA A 247 33.50 28.56 -1.66
N VAL A 248 33.95 28.15 -0.48
CA VAL A 248 35.19 27.37 -0.27
C VAL A 248 34.84 25.88 -0.30
N LEU A 249 35.44 25.13 -1.23
CA LEU A 249 35.40 23.68 -1.30
C LEU A 249 36.27 23.10 -0.15
N GLY A 250 35.61 22.53 0.86
CA GLY A 250 36.27 21.78 1.93
C GLY A 250 36.61 20.36 1.49
N LEU A 251 37.90 20.04 1.46
CA LEU A 251 38.46 18.71 1.25
C LEU A 251 38.08 17.78 2.41
N GLY A 252 37.79 16.52 2.09
CA GLY A 252 37.29 15.54 3.02
C GLY A 252 38.28 15.15 4.12
N GLU A 253 37.74 14.97 5.32
CA GLU A 253 38.29 14.09 6.34
C GLU A 253 37.16 13.27 6.97
N GLN A 254 37.47 11.98 7.16
CA GLN A 254 36.65 10.98 7.84
C GLN A 254 36.29 11.45 9.25
N MET A 255 34.99 11.46 9.57
CA MET A 255 34.53 11.47 10.95
C MET A 255 33.77 10.17 11.20
N THR A 256 34.42 9.28 11.94
CA THR A 256 33.82 8.15 12.66
C THR A 256 32.61 8.62 13.48
N PRO A 257 31.49 7.88 13.50
CA PRO A 257 30.39 8.19 14.42
C PRO A 257 30.84 7.94 15.86
N ALA A 258 30.89 9.00 16.65
CA ALA A 258 31.07 8.96 18.09
C ALA A 258 29.81 8.42 18.79
N GLU A 259 30.06 7.96 20.01
CA GLU A 259 29.29 7.01 20.81
C GLU A 259 27.89 7.46 21.24
N THR A 260 27.06 6.45 21.46
CA THR A 260 25.73 6.46 22.06
C THR A 260 25.69 7.21 23.40
N PRO A 261 24.76 8.17 23.60
CA PRO A 261 24.61 8.81 24.92
C PRO A 261 24.01 7.82 25.92
N MET A 262 24.74 7.60 27.02
CA MET A 262 24.34 6.81 28.17
C MET A 262 23.25 7.50 29.00
N LEU A 263 22.45 6.66 29.67
CA LEU A 263 21.49 6.99 30.72
C LEU A 263 22.00 8.05 31.70
N GLU A 264 21.27 9.17 31.81
CA GLU A 264 21.37 10.06 32.97
C GLU A 264 20.12 9.91 33.84
N ASN A 265 20.37 9.52 35.09
CA ASN A 265 19.39 9.44 36.16
C ASN A 265 18.94 10.84 36.58
N VAL A 266 17.67 11.18 36.34
CA VAL A 266 17.05 12.36 36.96
C VAL A 266 16.14 11.92 38.12
N PRO A 267 16.30 12.48 39.34
CA PRO A 267 15.49 12.13 40.49
C PRO A 267 14.15 12.89 40.55
N ARG A 268 13.09 12.15 40.89
CA ARG A 268 11.83 12.62 41.51
C ARG A 268 11.17 13.87 40.91
N THR A 269 10.11 13.64 40.14
CA THR A 269 8.89 14.45 40.20
C THR A 269 7.70 13.54 40.52
N LYS A 270 7.15 13.74 41.71
CA LYS A 270 5.82 13.25 42.08
C LYS A 270 4.84 14.19 41.39
N ASP A 271 4.04 13.66 40.48
CA ASP A 271 2.63 13.99 40.27
C ASP A 271 2.14 13.24 39.03
N LEU A 272 1.87 11.95 39.25
CA LEU A 272 1.07 11.13 38.34
C LEU A 272 -0.38 11.29 38.75
N SER A 273 -1.19 11.80 37.83
CA SER A 273 -2.62 12.02 38.00
C SER A 273 -3.34 10.74 38.44
N VAL A 274 -4.35 10.94 39.29
CA VAL A 274 -5.18 9.89 39.90
C VAL A 274 -5.89 9.02 38.84
N GLU A 275 -6.02 9.52 37.62
CA GLU A 275 -6.73 8.90 36.51
C GLU A 275 -6.01 7.68 35.93
N THR A 276 -4.67 7.69 35.83
CA THR A 276 -3.90 6.55 35.28
C THR A 276 -3.85 5.36 36.25
N LYS A 277 -4.04 5.59 37.55
CA LYS A 277 -4.08 4.52 38.58
C LYS A 277 -5.39 3.72 38.58
N LEU A 278 -6.46 4.27 38.01
CA LEU A 278 -7.76 3.57 37.95
C LEU A 278 -7.82 2.58 36.77
N ALA A 279 -7.11 2.85 35.66
CA ALA A 279 -7.13 1.98 34.48
C ALA A 279 -6.50 0.59 34.70
N PHE A 280 -5.60 0.44 35.69
CA PHE A 280 -4.86 -0.81 35.93
C PHE A 280 -5.23 -1.54 37.23
N LYS A 281 -6.27 -1.08 37.95
CA LYS A 281 -6.73 -1.73 39.21
C LYS A 281 -7.96 -2.62 39.08
N SER A 282 -8.65 -2.68 37.95
CA SER A 282 -9.86 -3.51 37.78
C SER A 282 -9.61 -5.00 37.50
N GLY A 283 -8.46 -5.54 37.89
CA GLY A 283 -8.06 -6.90 37.50
C GLY A 283 -7.47 -7.74 38.62
N ARG A 284 -8.04 -7.72 39.84
CA ARG A 284 -7.75 -8.76 40.83
C ARG A 284 -8.77 -8.77 41.98
N ASN A 285 -9.30 -9.97 42.25
CA ASN A 285 -10.29 -10.39 43.26
C ASN A 285 -11.74 -10.22 42.75
N GLY A 286 -12.58 -11.23 42.56
CA GLY A 286 -12.63 -12.60 43.08
C GLY A 286 -13.91 -12.77 43.92
N MET A 287 -14.86 -13.58 43.42
CA MET A 287 -16.21 -13.93 43.96
C MET A 287 -17.28 -12.86 43.61
N ASP A 288 -18.28 -13.11 42.77
CA ASP A 288 -19.27 -14.19 42.83
C ASP A 288 -19.54 -14.91 41.50
N ALA A 289 -19.75 -16.22 41.62
CA ALA A 289 -20.25 -17.07 40.56
C ALA A 289 -21.77 -16.92 40.45
N GLN A 290 -22.25 -16.25 39.40
CA GLN A 290 -23.57 -16.54 38.83
C GLN A 290 -23.36 -17.10 37.43
N GLN A 291 -23.70 -18.39 37.31
CA GLN A 291 -23.75 -19.13 36.05
C GLN A 291 -24.70 -18.42 35.08
N PHE A 292 -24.14 -17.75 34.07
CA PHE A 292 -24.88 -17.55 32.83
C PHE A 292 -24.83 -18.86 32.05
N GLN A 293 -25.83 -19.71 32.28
CA GLN A 293 -26.16 -20.81 31.37
C GLN A 293 -26.47 -20.21 30.00
N LEU A 294 -25.68 -20.57 28.99
CA LEU A 294 -26.11 -20.44 27.61
C LEU A 294 -27.35 -21.34 27.42
N PRO A 295 -28.42 -20.84 26.79
CA PRO A 295 -29.51 -21.72 26.39
C PRO A 295 -28.96 -22.72 25.37
N GLU A 296 -29.17 -24.01 25.63
CA GLU A 296 -28.91 -25.07 24.66
C GLU A 296 -29.63 -24.74 23.36
N ARG A 297 -28.87 -24.64 22.27
CA ARG A 297 -29.41 -24.61 20.92
C ARG A 297 -30.09 -25.96 20.65
N LEU A 298 -31.41 -26.00 20.83
CA LEU A 298 -32.25 -26.99 20.17
C LEU A 298 -32.08 -26.77 18.67
N SER A 299 -31.46 -27.73 18.00
CA SER A 299 -31.35 -27.82 16.56
C SER A 299 -32.73 -28.10 15.96
N VAL A 300 -33.53 -27.06 15.76
CA VAL A 300 -34.65 -27.11 14.83
C VAL A 300 -34.07 -26.76 13.46
N GLN A 301 -33.87 -27.77 12.63
CA GLN A 301 -33.68 -27.57 11.19
C GLN A 301 -35.01 -27.04 10.63
N GLU A 302 -35.11 -25.72 10.44
CA GLU A 302 -36.09 -25.19 9.50
C GLU A 302 -35.60 -25.51 8.08
N PRO A 303 -36.39 -26.23 7.25
CA PRO A 303 -36.05 -26.43 5.86
C PRO A 303 -36.06 -25.07 5.13
N PHE A 304 -35.04 -24.85 4.31
CA PHE A 304 -34.95 -23.69 3.44
C PHE A 304 -36.23 -23.55 2.61
N PRO A 305 -36.78 -22.33 2.43
CA PRO A 305 -37.94 -22.12 1.59
C PRO A 305 -37.60 -22.50 0.15
N THR A 306 -38.23 -23.57 -0.33
CA THR A 306 -38.18 -23.98 -1.74
C THR A 306 -38.89 -22.90 -2.54
N PHE A 307 -38.15 -22.18 -3.38
CA PHE A 307 -38.73 -21.24 -4.34
C PHE A 307 -39.57 -22.04 -5.34
N VAL A 308 -40.90 -21.92 -5.26
CA VAL A 308 -41.83 -22.51 -6.22
C VAL A 308 -42.09 -21.45 -7.29
N ASP A 309 -41.72 -21.75 -8.53
CA ASP A 309 -41.87 -20.85 -9.67
C ASP A 309 -43.36 -20.70 -10.05
N PRO A 310 -43.97 -19.50 -9.92
CA PRO A 310 -45.40 -19.30 -10.17
C PRO A 310 -45.80 -19.36 -11.65
N MET A 311 -44.85 -19.61 -12.55
CA MET A 311 -45.11 -19.70 -14.00
C MET A 311 -45.65 -21.06 -14.49
N LEU A 312 -45.68 -22.10 -13.64
CA LEU A 312 -46.12 -23.45 -14.06
C LEU A 312 -47.59 -23.78 -13.80
N GLU A 313 -48.37 -22.97 -13.07
CA GLU A 313 -49.77 -23.28 -12.73
C GLU A 313 -50.81 -22.83 -13.77
N ARG A 314 -50.42 -22.21 -14.88
CA ARG A 314 -51.39 -21.62 -15.85
C ARG A 314 -51.63 -22.42 -17.13
N MET A 315 -51.23 -23.68 -17.21
CA MET A 315 -51.39 -24.51 -18.43
C MET A 315 -52.01 -25.89 -18.20
N GLY A 316 -53.00 -25.99 -17.31
CA GLY A 316 -53.76 -27.24 -17.21
C GLY A 316 -55.06 -27.06 -16.47
N ASN A 317 -56.09 -26.57 -17.15
CA ASN A 317 -57.49 -26.85 -16.84
C ASN A 317 -58.35 -26.48 -18.07
N GLY A 318 -58.37 -27.41 -19.02
CA GLY A 318 -59.29 -27.42 -20.14
C GLY A 318 -59.37 -28.84 -20.66
N LEU A 319 -60.38 -29.58 -20.18
CA LEU A 319 -61.06 -30.74 -20.79
C LEU A 319 -61.79 -31.52 -19.68
N GLY A 320 -63.13 -31.55 -19.75
CA GLY A 320 -64.01 -32.34 -18.88
C GLY A 320 -65.26 -31.58 -18.48
#